data_AF-A0A0C2SKJ4-F1
#
_entry.id   AF-A0A0C2SKJ4-F1
#
_cell.length_a   1.000
_cell.length_b   1.000
_cell.length_c   1.000
_cell.angle_alpha   90.00
_cell.angle_beta   90.00
_cell.angle_gamma   90.00
#
_symmetry.space_group_name_H-M   'P 1'
#
loop_
_entity.id
_entity.type
_entity.pdbx_description
1 polymer ?
#
loop_
_entity_poly.entity_id
_entity_poly.type
_entity_poly.pdbx_seq_one_letter_code
_entity_poly.pdbx_strand_id
1 'polypeptide(L)'
;LVAPFENSRAISLHFDCNPTEPDGCSRCCPTRPIICCDLHNPDDFAHMQSVPFDKPISQPQRSPWEMNGKDDSFLLALEAWRCEQTEKKYGRAHLRDIGPSLVMSTSIRDRIVDCAHHGTIKSLADMERETKWHGVREFGTDIITLI
;
A
#
# COMPACT_ATOMS: atom_id res chain seq x y z
N LEU A 1 4.96 25.11 4.58
CA LEU A 1 3.51 24.91 4.81
C LEU A 1 2.88 24.69 3.45
N VAL A 2 2.49 23.45 3.13
CA VAL A 2 1.79 23.13 1.89
C VAL A 2 0.37 23.67 2.04
N ALA A 3 -0.04 24.57 1.15
CA ALA A 3 -1.41 25.08 1.16
C ALA A 3 -2.37 23.90 0.93
N PRO A 4 -3.47 23.80 1.70
CA PRO A 4 -4.50 22.82 1.42
C PRO A 4 -5.02 23.05 -0.01
N PHE A 5 -5.32 21.97 -0.71
CA PHE A 5 -5.91 22.04 -2.04
C PHE A 5 -7.34 22.63 -1.90
N GLU A 6 -7.47 23.96 -2.03
CA GLU A 6 -8.75 24.68 -1.91
C GLU A 6 -9.62 24.43 -3.15
N ASN A 7 -10.22 23.24 -3.24
CA ASN A 7 -11.17 22.91 -4.31
C ASN A 7 -12.53 23.61 -4.14
N SER A 8 -12.78 24.22 -2.98
CA SER A 8 -14.00 24.97 -2.67
C SER A 8 -14.17 26.26 -3.48
N ARG A 9 -13.11 26.70 -4.17
CA ARG A 9 -13.12 27.86 -5.09
C ARG A 9 -12.93 27.47 -6.56
N ALA A 10 -12.91 26.16 -6.88
CA ALA A 10 -12.79 25.73 -8.26
C ALA A 10 -14.06 26.14 -9.03
N ILE A 11 -13.93 27.21 -9.80
CA ILE A 11 -14.97 27.65 -10.73
C ILE A 11 -15.05 26.57 -11.81
N SER A 12 -16.23 25.99 -12.00
CA SER A 12 -16.43 24.98 -13.03
C SER A 12 -16.34 25.65 -14.41
N LEU A 13 -15.23 25.44 -15.12
CA LEU A 13 -14.93 26.05 -16.43
C LEU A 13 -15.60 25.32 -17.61
N HIS A 14 -16.72 24.64 -17.38
CA HIS A 14 -17.37 23.82 -18.41
C HIS A 14 -17.89 24.64 -19.60
N PHE A 15 -18.13 25.94 -19.43
CA PHE A 15 -18.54 26.88 -20.47
C PHE A 15 -17.40 27.26 -21.43
N ASP A 16 -16.13 27.11 -21.06
CA ASP A 16 -14.97 27.50 -21.90
C ASP A 16 -14.90 26.71 -23.21
N CYS A 17 -15.45 25.49 -23.22
CA CYS A 17 -15.46 24.64 -24.40
C CYS A 17 -16.43 25.12 -25.49
N ASN A 18 -17.52 25.79 -25.11
CA ASN A 18 -18.45 26.38 -26.06
C ASN A 18 -19.14 27.62 -25.46
N PRO A 19 -18.57 28.82 -25.68
CA PRO A 19 -19.10 30.06 -25.11
C PRO A 19 -20.48 30.48 -25.63
N THR A 20 -21.00 29.82 -26.68
CA THR A 20 -22.33 30.13 -27.22
C THR A 20 -23.45 29.48 -26.41
N GLU A 21 -23.13 28.44 -25.64
CA GLU A 21 -24.07 27.71 -24.79
C GLU A 21 -23.78 28.03 -23.32
N PRO A 22 -24.80 28.36 -22.51
CA PRO A 22 -24.61 28.81 -21.12
C PRO A 22 -23.97 27.74 -20.23
N ASP A 23 -24.18 26.47 -20.56
CA ASP A 23 -23.67 25.31 -19.82
C ASP A 23 -22.58 24.56 -20.62
N GLY A 24 -21.98 25.18 -21.65
CA GLY A 24 -21.00 24.52 -22.51
C GLY A 24 -21.60 23.46 -23.44
N CYS A 25 -20.75 22.72 -24.15
CA CYS A 25 -21.23 21.68 -25.08
C CYS A 25 -21.79 20.45 -24.35
N SER A 26 -22.51 19.58 -25.06
CA SER A 26 -23.11 18.35 -24.50
C SER A 26 -22.14 17.41 -23.79
N ARG A 27 -20.84 17.54 -24.03
CA ARG A 27 -19.78 16.79 -23.35
C ARG A 27 -19.31 17.44 -22.05
N CYS A 28 -19.32 18.77 -22.00
CA CYS A 28 -18.79 19.55 -20.88
C CYS A 28 -19.87 19.96 -19.89
N CYS A 29 -21.14 20.04 -20.32
CA CYS A 29 -22.24 20.43 -19.46
C CYS A 29 -22.39 19.48 -18.25
N PRO A 30 -22.51 20.00 -17.02
CA PRO A 30 -22.74 19.17 -15.84
C PRO A 30 -24.03 18.37 -15.98
N THR A 31 -23.93 17.05 -15.87
CA THR A 31 -25.11 16.18 -15.83
C THR A 31 -25.84 16.36 -14.51
N ARG A 32 -27.15 16.59 -14.56
CA ARG A 32 -27.98 16.58 -13.36
C ARG A 32 -27.95 15.18 -12.74
N PRO A 33 -27.58 15.05 -11.46
CA PRO A 33 -27.58 13.74 -10.82
C PRO A 33 -29.03 13.25 -10.66
N ILE A 34 -29.24 11.95 -10.86
CA ILE A 34 -30.56 11.30 -10.79
C ILE A 34 -31.07 11.24 -9.33
N ILE A 35 -30.13 11.13 -8.39
CA ILE A 35 -30.35 11.11 -6.94
C ILE A 35 -29.42 12.19 -6.35
N CYS A 36 -29.86 12.87 -5.30
CA CYS A 36 -29.04 13.85 -4.59
C CYS A 36 -27.90 13.17 -3.79
N CYS A 37 -27.52 13.70 -2.64
CA CYS A 37 -26.63 13.02 -1.70
C CYS A 37 -27.42 12.25 -0.63
N ASP A 38 -26.71 11.37 0.06
CA ASP A 38 -27.15 10.59 1.22
C ASP A 38 -27.67 11.46 2.38
N LEU A 39 -27.21 12.71 2.48
CA LEU A 39 -27.74 13.67 3.47
C LEU A 39 -29.20 14.06 3.20
N HIS A 40 -29.59 14.20 1.94
CA HIS A 40 -30.94 14.65 1.58
C HIS A 40 -31.89 13.49 1.31
N ASN A 41 -31.40 12.37 0.77
CA ASN A 41 -32.21 11.19 0.49
C ASN A 41 -31.52 9.93 1.04
N PRO A 42 -31.45 9.75 2.38
CA PRO A 42 -30.73 8.63 2.99
C PRO A 42 -31.29 7.26 2.57
N ASP A 43 -32.59 7.17 2.30
CA ASP A 43 -33.25 5.92 1.93
C ASP A 43 -32.76 5.36 0.58
N ASP A 44 -32.39 6.24 -0.37
CA ASP A 44 -31.83 5.82 -1.66
C ASP A 44 -30.47 5.12 -1.51
N PHE A 45 -29.78 5.34 -0.38
CA PHE A 45 -28.48 4.77 -0.04
C PHE A 45 -28.55 3.63 0.98
N ALA A 46 -29.75 3.17 1.36
CA ALA A 46 -29.91 2.07 2.32
C ALA A 46 -29.14 0.80 1.92
N HIS A 47 -29.00 0.55 0.62
CA HIS A 47 -28.25 -0.57 0.07
C HIS A 47 -26.72 -0.48 0.28
N MET A 48 -26.20 0.70 0.62
CA MET A 48 -24.78 0.92 0.91
C MET A 48 -24.46 0.80 2.41
N GLN A 49 -25.45 0.57 3.26
CA GLN A 49 -25.21 0.35 4.69
C GLN A 49 -24.40 -0.93 4.87
N SER A 50 -23.24 -0.81 5.50
CA SER A 50 -22.41 -1.96 5.81
C SER A 50 -23.11 -2.83 6.85
N VAL A 51 -23.07 -4.15 6.62
CA VAL A 51 -23.45 -5.10 7.64
C VAL A 51 -22.50 -4.97 8.83
N PRO A 52 -22.99 -5.13 10.08
CA PRO A 52 -22.12 -5.17 11.26
C PRO A 52 -21.03 -6.22 11.06
N PHE A 53 -19.78 -5.78 10.97
CA PHE A 53 -18.62 -6.65 10.83
C PHE A 53 -18.01 -6.86 12.21
N ASP A 54 -18.12 -8.09 12.73
CA ASP A 54 -17.39 -8.50 13.92
C ASP A 54 -15.90 -8.58 13.58
N LYS A 55 -15.15 -7.54 13.96
CA LYS A 55 -13.69 -7.55 13.81
C LYS A 55 -13.13 -8.71 14.63
N PRO A 56 -12.39 -9.66 14.03
CA PRO A 56 -11.72 -10.69 14.80
C PRO A 56 -10.77 -10.03 15.80
N ILE A 57 -10.71 -10.59 17.01
CA ILE A 57 -9.81 -10.13 18.07
C ILE A 57 -8.39 -10.14 17.49
N SER A 58 -7.77 -8.96 17.42
CA SER A 58 -6.39 -8.86 16.97
C SER A 58 -5.49 -9.63 17.92
N GLN A 59 -4.55 -10.40 17.37
CA GLN A 59 -3.52 -11.03 18.18
C GLN A 59 -2.76 -9.94 18.97
N PRO A 60 -2.37 -10.21 20.22
CA PRO A 60 -1.59 -9.26 21.01
C PRO A 60 -0.31 -8.91 20.27
N GLN A 61 0.02 -7.62 20.27
CA GLN A 61 1.26 -7.13 19.71
C GLN A 61 2.43 -7.84 20.40
N ARG A 62 3.40 -8.37 19.64
CA ARG A 62 4.61 -8.97 20.23
C ARG A 62 5.28 -7.94 21.13
N SER A 63 5.80 -8.38 22.28
CA SER A 63 6.54 -7.51 23.18
C SER A 63 7.69 -6.83 22.42
N PRO A 64 7.95 -5.53 22.64
CA PRO A 64 9.11 -4.87 22.08
C PRO A 64 10.37 -5.69 22.38
N TRP A 65 11.22 -5.85 21.38
CA TRP A 65 12.50 -6.55 21.49
C TRP A 65 13.62 -5.62 21.02
N GLU A 66 14.83 -5.83 21.53
CA GLU A 66 15.98 -5.00 21.18
C GLU A 66 16.83 -5.71 20.12
N MET A 67 17.09 -5.01 19.00
CA MET A 67 18.01 -5.47 17.97
C MET A 67 19.39 -5.72 18.56
N ASN A 68 19.93 -6.91 18.29
CA ASN A 68 21.33 -7.21 18.55
C ASN A 68 22.15 -7.11 17.26
N GLY A 69 23.49 -7.18 17.38
CA GLY A 69 24.37 -7.01 16.23
C GLY A 69 24.19 -8.03 15.09
N LYS A 70 23.62 -9.21 15.37
CA LYS A 70 23.26 -10.18 14.31
C LYS A 70 22.04 -9.70 13.54
N ASP A 71 21.05 -9.15 14.24
CA ASP A 71 19.83 -8.63 13.63
C ASP A 71 20.15 -7.41 12.75
N ASP A 72 21.05 -6.53 13.21
CA ASP A 72 21.54 -5.41 12.41
C ASP A 72 22.28 -5.88 11.14
N SER A 73 23.17 -6.87 11.30
CA SER A 73 23.91 -7.46 10.18
C SER A 73 22.95 -8.10 9.16
N PHE A 74 21.93 -8.81 9.64
CA PHE A 74 20.91 -9.42 8.80
C PHE A 74 20.05 -8.37 8.10
N LEU A 75 19.63 -7.31 8.81
CA LEU A 75 18.87 -6.21 8.25
C LEU A 75 19.65 -5.53 7.10
N LEU A 76 20.94 -5.26 7.30
CA LEU A 76 21.79 -4.65 6.27
C LEU A 76 21.96 -5.57 5.05
N ALA A 77 22.20 -6.86 5.27
CA ALA A 77 22.31 -7.85 4.19
C ALA A 77 20.99 -7.96 3.41
N LEU A 78 19.86 -7.98 4.11
CA LEU A 78 18.53 -8.03 3.51
C LEU A 78 18.22 -6.76 2.71
N GLU A 79 18.62 -5.59 3.20
CA GLU A 79 18.45 -4.33 2.47
C GLU A 79 19.29 -4.28 1.19
N ALA A 80 20.56 -4.71 1.25
CA ALA A 80 21.41 -4.83 0.08
C ALA A 80 20.82 -5.79 -0.95
N TRP A 81 20.33 -6.96 -0.50
CA TRP A 81 19.66 -7.92 -1.35
C TRP A 81 18.39 -7.34 -2.00
N ARG A 82 17.57 -6.57 -1.26
CA ARG A 82 16.36 -5.92 -1.80
C ARG A 82 16.71 -4.95 -2.94
N CYS A 83 17.77 -4.16 -2.76
CA CYS A 83 18.27 -3.25 -3.79
C CYS A 83 18.73 -4.02 -5.04
N GLU A 84 19.55 -5.06 -4.86
CA GLU A 84 20.08 -5.87 -5.94
C GLU A 84 18.96 -6.53 -6.76
N GLN A 85 17.99 -7.18 -6.11
CA GLN A 85 16.89 -7.82 -6.82
C GLN A 85 16.01 -6.82 -7.56
N THR A 86 15.83 -5.62 -7.01
CA THR A 86 15.05 -4.57 -7.66
C THR A 86 15.76 -4.06 -8.91
N GLU A 87 17.06 -3.81 -8.83
CA GLU A 87 17.87 -3.42 -10.00
C GLU A 87 17.88 -4.54 -11.05
N LYS A 88 17.98 -5.81 -10.63
CA LYS A 88 17.99 -6.97 -11.54
C LYS A 88 16.65 -7.17 -12.25
N LYS A 89 15.52 -7.03 -11.55
CA LYS A 89 14.18 -7.34 -12.10
C LYS A 89 13.55 -6.16 -12.84
N TYR A 90 13.74 -4.95 -12.33
CA TYR A 90 13.09 -3.74 -12.86
C TYR A 90 14.08 -2.73 -13.45
N GLY A 91 15.39 -2.92 -13.26
CA GLY A 91 16.40 -2.01 -13.75
C GLY A 91 16.70 -0.87 -12.77
N ARG A 92 17.87 -0.26 -12.96
CA ARG A 92 18.40 0.82 -12.10
C ARG A 92 17.48 2.04 -11.98
N ALA A 93 16.76 2.39 -13.06
CA ALA A 93 15.84 3.54 -13.03
C ALA A 93 14.72 3.34 -12.00
N HIS A 94 14.11 2.15 -11.97
CA HIS A 94 13.05 1.83 -11.01
C HIS A 94 13.59 1.76 -9.56
N LEU A 95 14.79 1.21 -9.36
CA LEU A 95 15.43 1.25 -8.04
C LEU A 95 15.64 2.70 -7.56
N ARG A 96 16.04 3.62 -8.44
CA ARG A 96 16.23 5.03 -8.08
C ARG A 96 14.92 5.75 -7.79
N ASP A 97 13.91 5.55 -8.63
CA ASP A 97 12.69 6.38 -8.63
C ASP A 97 11.60 5.85 -7.69
N ILE A 98 11.54 4.53 -7.47
CA ILE A 98 10.53 3.87 -6.62
C ILE A 98 11.17 3.19 -5.41
N GLY A 99 12.35 2.59 -5.59
CA GLY A 99 13.09 1.93 -4.53
C GLY A 99 12.83 0.42 -4.41
N PRO A 100 13.44 -0.21 -3.39
CA PRO A 100 13.42 -1.67 -3.22
C PRO A 100 12.07 -2.26 -2.82
N SER A 101 11.08 -1.40 -2.58
CA SER A 101 9.70 -1.76 -2.24
C SER A 101 9.00 -2.56 -3.35
N LEU A 102 9.47 -2.45 -4.59
CA LEU A 102 8.96 -3.22 -5.74
C LEU A 102 9.19 -4.74 -5.62
N VAL A 103 10.22 -5.16 -4.89
CA VAL A 103 10.49 -6.58 -4.62
C VAL A 103 9.91 -6.99 -3.27
N MET A 104 10.17 -6.21 -2.23
CA MET A 104 9.77 -6.49 -0.86
C MET A 104 9.52 -5.17 -0.16
N SER A 105 8.35 -4.98 0.47
CA SER A 105 8.07 -3.78 1.27
C SER A 105 8.91 -3.75 2.55
N THR A 106 9.06 -2.56 3.15
CA THR A 106 9.71 -2.41 4.46
C THR A 106 8.98 -3.19 5.55
N SER A 107 7.64 -3.21 5.53
CA SER A 107 6.84 -3.99 6.47
C SER A 107 7.12 -5.50 6.43
N ILE A 108 7.31 -6.06 5.24
CA ILE A 108 7.67 -7.47 5.08
C ILE A 108 9.13 -7.71 5.51
N ARG A 109 10.06 -6.81 5.15
CA ARG A 109 11.45 -6.89 5.61
C ARG A 109 11.51 -6.92 7.14
N ASP A 110 10.87 -5.96 7.80
CA ASP A 110 10.89 -5.84 9.26
C ASP A 110 10.26 -7.08 9.90
N ARG A 111 9.17 -7.59 9.32
CA ARG A 111 8.56 -8.86 9.75
C ARG A 111 9.50 -10.05 9.60
N ILE A 112 10.29 -10.13 8.53
CA ILE A 112 11.27 -11.20 8.33
C ILE A 112 12.38 -11.10 9.37
N VAL A 113 12.88 -9.89 9.66
CA VAL A 113 13.89 -9.66 10.71
C VAL A 113 13.36 -10.04 12.08
N ASP A 114 12.14 -9.63 12.43
CA ASP A 114 11.47 -10.06 13.67
C ASP A 114 11.37 -11.59 13.74
N CYS A 115 10.97 -12.24 12.64
CA CYS A 115 10.81 -13.69 12.64
C CYS A 115 12.15 -14.44 12.70
N ALA A 116 13.21 -13.87 12.11
CA ALA A 116 14.57 -14.39 12.17
C ALA A 116 15.14 -14.26 13.60
N HIS A 117 14.95 -13.12 14.26
CA HIS A 117 15.37 -12.91 15.65
C HIS A 117 14.81 -13.98 16.58
N HIS A 118 13.52 -14.30 16.44
CA HIS A 118 12.85 -15.33 17.24
C HIS A 118 13.11 -16.76 16.73
N GLY A 119 13.88 -16.94 15.67
CA GLY A 119 14.19 -18.26 15.07
C GLY A 119 12.96 -18.99 14.51
N THR A 120 11.92 -18.25 14.12
CA THR A 120 10.63 -18.80 13.67
C THR A 120 10.60 -19.17 12.19
N ILE A 121 11.50 -18.59 11.37
CA ILE A 121 11.67 -18.95 9.97
C ILE A 121 12.82 -19.96 9.85
N LYS A 122 12.49 -21.23 9.58
CA LYS A 122 13.47 -22.30 9.29
C LYS A 122 13.27 -22.93 7.92
N SER A 123 12.13 -22.63 7.29
CA SER A 123 11.72 -23.19 6.01
C SER A 123 10.88 -22.19 5.23
N LEU A 124 10.69 -22.46 3.92
CA LEU A 124 9.81 -21.64 3.08
C LEU A 124 8.36 -21.64 3.60
N ALA A 125 7.90 -22.78 4.12
CA ALA A 125 6.56 -22.90 4.69
C ALA A 125 6.39 -22.03 5.95
N ASP A 126 7.43 -21.92 6.78
CA ASP A 126 7.40 -21.00 7.92
C ASP A 126 7.36 -19.54 7.45
N MET A 127 8.18 -19.18 6.46
CA MET A 127 8.20 -17.83 5.91
C MET A 127 6.84 -17.43 5.32
N GLU A 128 6.22 -18.31 4.53
CA GLU A 128 4.90 -18.07 3.96
C GLU A 128 3.84 -17.90 5.05
N ARG A 129 3.87 -18.74 6.10
CA ARG A 129 2.95 -18.66 7.23
C ARG A 129 3.12 -17.36 8.03
N GLU A 130 4.35 -16.98 8.36
CA GLU A 130 4.65 -15.87 9.27
C GLU A 130 4.59 -14.49 8.60
N THR A 131 4.87 -14.41 7.30
CA THR A 131 4.96 -13.14 6.56
C THR A 131 3.79 -12.93 5.60
N LYS A 132 3.16 -14.02 5.11
CA LYS A 132 2.18 -13.99 4.02
C LYS A 132 2.67 -13.26 2.77
N TRP A 133 3.98 -13.15 2.61
CA TRP A 133 4.58 -12.46 1.47
C TRP A 133 4.49 -13.33 0.23
N HIS A 134 3.87 -12.79 -0.83
CA HIS A 134 3.72 -13.50 -2.10
C HIS A 134 5.07 -13.82 -2.78
N GLY A 135 6.14 -13.08 -2.44
CA GLY A 135 7.48 -13.29 -2.99
C GLY A 135 8.21 -14.51 -2.42
N VAL A 136 7.66 -15.21 -1.42
CA VAL A 136 8.33 -16.38 -0.81
C VAL A 136 8.64 -17.47 -1.83
N ARG A 137 7.77 -17.69 -2.80
CA ARG A 137 7.98 -18.70 -3.85
C ARG A 137 9.14 -18.37 -4.79
N GLU A 138 9.36 -17.09 -5.06
CA GLU A 138 10.39 -16.62 -5.99
C GLU A 138 11.73 -16.38 -5.28
N PHE A 139 11.68 -15.81 -4.08
CA PHE A 139 12.83 -15.25 -3.39
C PHE A 139 13.13 -15.89 -2.03
N GLY A 140 12.22 -16.71 -1.49
CA GLY A 140 12.33 -17.18 -0.12
C GLY A 140 13.60 -18.00 0.16
N THR A 141 14.10 -18.74 -0.83
CA THR A 141 15.33 -19.54 -0.69
C THR A 141 16.55 -18.66 -0.46
N ASP A 142 16.65 -17.54 -1.19
CA ASP A 142 17.73 -16.58 -1.03
C ASP A 142 17.67 -15.96 0.37
N ILE A 143 16.48 -15.58 0.82
CA ILE A 143 16.28 -14.98 2.15
C ILE A 143 16.62 -15.96 3.27
N ILE A 144 16.23 -17.24 3.15
CA ILE A 144 16.60 -18.27 4.15
C ILE A 144 18.12 -18.43 4.24
N THR A 145 18.84 -18.26 3.12
CA THR A 145 20.31 -18.35 3.10
C THR A 145 20.97 -17.15 3.80
N LEU A 146 20.27 -16.02 3.91
CA LEU A 146 20.75 -14.81 4.58
C LEU A 146 20.52 -14.83 6.10
N ILE A 147 19.59 -15.66 6.61
CA ILE A 147 19.25 -15.82 8.04
C ILE A 147 20.28 -16.73 8.72
#